data_AF-A0A2X1AD38-F1
#
_entry.id   AF-A0A2X1AD38-F1
#
_cell.length_a   1.000
_cell.length_b   1.000
_cell.length_c   1.000
_cell.angle_alpha   90.00
_cell.angle_beta   90.00
_cell.angle_gamma   90.00
#
_symmetry.space_group_name_H-M   'P 1'
#
loop_
_entity.id
_entity.type
_entity.pdbx_description
1 polymer ?
#
loop_
_entity_poly.entity_id
_entity_poly.type
_entity_poly.pdbx_seq_one_letter_code
_entity_poly.pdbx_strand_id
1 'polypeptide(L)'
;MTRDQVQSVHDDIAYMKALAQEGRQAPLVGGRILVTAGLVFGVAAIVHYGIDSGLIDIPPVAYLVLWGSAMLVFFGALIVGIRQADRKPGAQSVGNRAAGAGWMGAGLGIFVMSLAMGVIGWKTQSDTAAMIFPSLIFALYGSAWAVSATMSGQKWQWYLAIGSWIATPLIAFLIGSPLMWLGYAAGLFLFALVPGLILMRQEPAEVV
;
A
#
# COMPACT_ATOMS: atom_id res chain seq x y z
N MET A 1 53.68 7.70 0.30
CA MET A 1 52.83 6.78 -0.47
C MET A 1 53.41 6.66 -1.87
N THR A 2 53.55 5.45 -2.41
CA THR A 2 53.98 5.25 -3.80
C THR A 2 52.83 5.57 -4.75
N ARG A 3 53.11 5.86 -6.04
CA ARG A 3 52.06 6.14 -7.05
C ARG A 3 51.02 5.02 -7.13
N ASP A 4 51.45 3.77 -6.98
CA ASP A 4 50.58 2.59 -7.02
C ASP A 4 49.59 2.57 -5.84
N GLN A 5 50.02 3.00 -4.65
CA GLN A 5 49.13 3.12 -3.48
C GLN A 5 48.06 4.19 -3.70
N VAL A 6 48.43 5.33 -4.29
CA VAL A 6 47.46 6.40 -4.60
C VAL A 6 46.45 5.93 -5.63
N GLN A 7 46.88 5.18 -6.66
CA GLN A 7 45.99 4.62 -7.68
C GLN A 7 45.02 3.60 -7.07
N SER A 8 45.51 2.66 -6.24
CA SER A 8 44.64 1.67 -5.58
C SER A 8 43.55 2.29 -4.71
N VAL A 9 43.87 3.37 -3.97
CA VAL A 9 42.88 4.10 -3.15
C VAL A 9 41.85 4.80 -4.03
N HIS A 10 42.25 5.36 -5.18
CA HIS A 10 41.29 5.95 -6.13
C HIS A 10 40.36 4.89 -6.71
N ASP A 11 40.88 3.73 -7.06
CA ASP A 11 40.11 2.61 -7.59
C ASP A 11 39.13 2.04 -6.54
N ASP A 12 39.57 1.91 -5.28
CA ASP A 12 38.71 1.51 -4.15
C ASP A 12 37.60 2.54 -3.90
N ILE A 13 37.90 3.84 -3.94
CA ILE A 13 36.89 4.91 -3.82
C ILE A 13 35.92 4.86 -5.00
N ALA A 14 36.41 4.64 -6.22
CA ALA A 14 35.57 4.53 -7.41
C ALA A 14 34.65 3.31 -7.31
N TYR A 15 35.16 2.17 -6.85
CA TYR A 15 34.39 0.97 -6.59
C TYR A 15 33.34 1.19 -5.49
N MET A 16 33.72 1.81 -4.36
CA MET A 16 32.78 2.14 -3.29
C MET A 16 31.69 3.12 -3.72
N LYS A 17 32.04 4.10 -4.56
CA LYS A 17 31.07 5.04 -5.13
C LYS A 17 30.12 4.33 -6.10
N ALA A 18 30.63 3.45 -6.96
CA ALA A 18 29.81 2.65 -7.87
C ALA A 18 28.86 1.74 -7.10
N LEU A 19 29.36 0.99 -6.10
CA LEU A 19 28.56 0.13 -5.25
C LEU A 19 27.47 0.91 -4.49
N ALA A 20 27.81 2.10 -3.97
CA ALA A 20 26.84 2.97 -3.32
C ALA A 20 25.79 3.54 -4.30
N GLN A 21 26.17 3.78 -5.56
CA GLN A 21 25.23 4.22 -6.61
C GLN A 21 24.30 3.09 -7.05
N GLU A 22 24.81 1.86 -7.18
CA GLU A 22 24.00 0.67 -7.48
C GLU A 22 22.99 0.39 -6.36
N GLY A 23 23.43 0.46 -5.10
CA GLY A 23 22.53 0.34 -3.94
C GLY A 23 21.43 1.42 -3.89
N ARG A 24 21.69 2.60 -4.47
CA ARG A 24 20.69 3.69 -4.59
C ARG A 24 19.62 3.39 -5.64
N GLN A 25 19.93 2.58 -6.64
CA GLN A 25 19.02 2.21 -7.73
C GLN A 25 18.36 0.84 -7.53
N ALA A 26 18.43 0.28 -6.33
CA ALA A 26 17.77 -0.97 -6.00
C ALA A 26 16.26 -0.89 -6.30
N PRO A 27 15.67 -1.88 -7.00
CA PRO A 27 14.23 -1.93 -7.26
C PRO A 27 13.44 -1.91 -5.95
N LEU A 28 12.24 -1.32 -6.01
CA LEU A 28 11.33 -1.37 -4.88
C LEU A 28 10.84 -2.80 -4.64
N VAL A 29 10.79 -3.21 -3.38
CA VAL A 29 10.28 -4.52 -2.95
C VAL A 29 9.00 -4.36 -2.13
N GLY A 30 8.15 -5.39 -2.15
CA GLY A 30 6.87 -5.41 -1.41
C GLY A 30 5.64 -5.32 -2.30
N GLY A 31 5.77 -5.45 -3.62
CA GLY A 31 4.64 -5.42 -4.55
C GLY A 31 3.58 -6.47 -4.22
N ARG A 32 3.99 -7.64 -3.73
CA ARG A 32 3.09 -8.73 -3.29
C ARG A 32 2.14 -8.31 -2.17
N ILE A 33 2.59 -7.45 -1.26
CA ILE A 33 1.76 -6.93 -0.16
C ILE A 33 0.63 -6.08 -0.75
N LEU A 34 0.94 -5.20 -1.71
CA LEU A 34 -0.05 -4.38 -2.39
C LEU A 34 -1.03 -5.20 -3.23
N VAL A 35 -0.54 -6.21 -3.96
CA VAL A 35 -1.40 -7.16 -4.69
C VAL A 35 -2.40 -7.82 -3.75
N THR A 36 -1.90 -8.32 -2.61
CA THR A 36 -2.76 -9.01 -1.64
C THR A 36 -3.75 -8.05 -0.99
N ALA A 37 -3.33 -6.84 -0.63
CA ALA A 37 -4.22 -5.80 -0.11
C ALA A 37 -5.33 -5.46 -1.12
N GLY A 38 -4.95 -5.18 -2.36
CA GLY A 38 -5.88 -4.81 -3.43
C GLY A 38 -6.89 -5.93 -3.74
N LEU A 39 -6.46 -7.19 -3.75
CA LEU A 39 -7.37 -8.32 -3.95
C LEU A 39 -8.31 -8.53 -2.75
N VAL A 40 -7.76 -8.66 -1.55
CA VAL A 40 -8.56 -9.00 -0.35
C VAL A 40 -9.59 -7.91 -0.07
N PHE A 41 -9.17 -6.65 -0.02
CA PHE A 41 -10.08 -5.55 0.26
C PHE A 41 -10.94 -5.14 -0.94
N GLY A 42 -10.43 -5.31 -2.18
CA GLY A 42 -11.21 -5.04 -3.38
C GLY A 42 -12.36 -6.03 -3.55
N VAL A 43 -12.11 -7.32 -3.30
CA VAL A 43 -13.17 -8.35 -3.27
C VAL A 43 -14.15 -8.07 -2.13
N ALA A 44 -13.67 -7.74 -0.93
CA ALA A 44 -14.54 -7.37 0.17
C ALA A 44 -15.45 -6.16 -0.17
N ALA A 45 -14.91 -5.15 -0.86
CA ALA A 45 -15.69 -4.00 -1.31
C ALA A 45 -16.75 -4.39 -2.37
N ILE A 46 -16.45 -5.31 -3.29
CA ILE A 46 -17.44 -5.84 -4.24
C ILE A 46 -18.56 -6.59 -3.52
N VAL A 47 -18.22 -7.42 -2.53
CA VAL A 47 -19.22 -8.12 -1.71
C VAL A 47 -20.07 -7.11 -0.94
N HIS A 48 -19.45 -6.07 -0.35
CA HIS A 48 -20.17 -4.99 0.33
C HIS A 48 -21.16 -4.31 -0.61
N TYR A 49 -20.74 -3.98 -1.84
CA TYR A 49 -21.65 -3.45 -2.85
C TYR A 49 -22.85 -4.38 -3.11
N GLY A 50 -22.63 -5.69 -3.23
CA GLY A 50 -23.71 -6.66 -3.45
C GLY A 50 -24.75 -6.66 -2.32
N ILE A 51 -24.31 -6.47 -1.08
CA ILE A 51 -25.22 -6.37 0.07
C ILE A 51 -25.95 -5.02 0.07
N ASP A 52 -25.22 -3.92 -0.08
CA ASP A 52 -25.76 -2.55 0.03
C ASP A 52 -26.69 -2.18 -1.16
N SER A 53 -26.48 -2.81 -2.31
CA SER A 53 -27.37 -2.68 -3.48
C SER A 53 -28.62 -3.57 -3.41
N GLY A 54 -28.75 -4.41 -2.39
CA GLY A 54 -29.87 -5.34 -2.22
C GLY A 54 -29.81 -6.58 -3.12
N LEU A 55 -28.69 -6.84 -3.79
CA LEU A 55 -28.49 -8.08 -4.57
C LEU A 55 -28.30 -9.31 -3.68
N ILE A 56 -27.81 -9.11 -2.46
CA ILE A 56 -27.55 -10.14 -1.45
C ILE A 56 -28.28 -9.72 -0.17
N ASP A 57 -29.35 -10.43 0.18
CA ASP A 57 -30.08 -10.19 1.43
C ASP A 57 -29.47 -10.99 2.58
N ILE A 58 -28.76 -10.30 3.48
CA ILE A 58 -28.09 -10.90 4.63
C ILE A 58 -28.15 -9.96 5.85
N PRO A 59 -28.10 -10.52 7.08
CA PRO A 59 -28.19 -9.71 8.29
C PRO A 59 -27.00 -8.75 8.45
N PRO A 60 -27.17 -7.61 9.17
CA PRO A 60 -26.12 -6.59 9.35
C PRO A 60 -24.80 -7.10 9.94
N VAL A 61 -24.83 -8.19 10.71
CA VAL A 61 -23.62 -8.85 11.25
C VAL A 61 -22.65 -9.29 10.14
N ALA A 62 -23.16 -9.50 8.92
CA ALA A 62 -22.33 -9.89 7.78
C ALA A 62 -21.26 -8.86 7.43
N TYR A 63 -21.48 -7.56 7.67
CA TYR A 63 -20.46 -6.54 7.43
C TYR A 63 -19.26 -6.70 8.36
N LEU A 64 -19.49 -6.98 9.64
CA LEU A 64 -18.43 -7.23 10.61
C LEU A 64 -17.66 -8.50 10.26
N VAL A 65 -18.36 -9.56 9.85
CA VAL A 65 -17.73 -10.83 9.43
C VAL A 65 -16.91 -10.62 8.15
N LEU A 66 -17.44 -9.89 7.16
CA LEU A 66 -16.78 -9.60 5.89
C LEU A 66 -15.48 -8.83 6.10
N TRP A 67 -15.54 -7.69 6.77
CA TRP A 67 -14.35 -6.86 6.99
C TRP A 67 -13.40 -7.45 8.02
N GLY A 68 -13.91 -8.11 9.06
CA GLY A 68 -13.10 -8.81 10.05
C GLY A 68 -12.32 -9.97 9.44
N SER A 69 -12.96 -10.80 8.62
CA SER A 69 -12.27 -11.90 7.91
C SER A 69 -11.27 -11.37 6.88
N ALA A 70 -11.61 -10.34 6.11
CA ALA A 70 -10.69 -9.70 5.18
C ALA A 70 -9.43 -9.16 5.91
N MET A 71 -9.62 -8.52 7.07
CA MET A 71 -8.50 -8.01 7.86
C MET A 71 -7.62 -9.14 8.42
N LEU A 72 -8.21 -10.23 8.92
CA LEU A 72 -7.46 -11.40 9.38
C LEU A 72 -6.65 -12.06 8.26
N VAL A 73 -7.27 -12.27 7.10
CA VAL A 73 -6.61 -12.82 5.91
C VAL A 73 -5.46 -11.91 5.48
N PHE A 74 -5.70 -10.60 5.40
CA PHE A 74 -4.67 -9.65 5.02
C PHE A 74 -3.52 -9.60 6.04
N PHE A 75 -3.78 -9.62 7.34
CA PHE A 75 -2.71 -9.63 8.34
C PHE A 75 -1.83 -10.88 8.26
N GLY A 76 -2.43 -12.06 8.08
CA GLY A 76 -1.68 -13.29 7.85
C GLY A 76 -0.76 -13.16 6.63
N ALA A 77 -1.31 -12.65 5.51
CA ALA A 77 -0.54 -12.44 4.29
C ALA A 77 0.51 -11.32 4.41
N LEU A 78 0.23 -10.26 5.17
CA LEU A 78 1.14 -9.15 5.43
C LEU A 78 2.39 -9.63 6.16
N ILE A 79 2.23 -10.43 7.22
CA ILE A 79 3.35 -10.99 7.99
C ILE A 79 4.26 -11.83 7.08
N VAL A 80 3.66 -12.69 6.25
CA VAL A 80 4.40 -13.51 5.28
C VAL A 80 5.06 -12.64 4.20
N GLY A 81 4.34 -11.64 3.69
CA GLY A 81 4.81 -10.74 2.64
C GLY A 81 5.99 -9.88 3.08
N ILE A 82 5.97 -9.34 4.31
CA ILE A 82 7.10 -8.60 4.90
C ILE A 82 8.33 -9.49 4.98
N ARG A 83 8.18 -10.70 5.55
CA ARG A 83 9.30 -11.66 5.67
C ARG A 83 9.89 -12.05 4.33
N GLN A 84 9.07 -12.17 3.28
CA GLN A 84 9.55 -12.46 1.93
C GLN A 84 10.25 -11.25 1.30
N ALA A 85 9.69 -10.05 1.46
CA ALA A 85 10.28 -8.82 0.94
C ALA A 85 11.65 -8.55 1.58
N ASP A 86 11.80 -8.77 2.88
CA ASP A 86 13.06 -8.56 3.62
C ASP A 86 14.22 -9.46 3.14
N ARG A 87 13.90 -10.59 2.51
CA ARG A 87 14.89 -11.53 1.96
C ARG A 87 15.38 -11.15 0.56
N LYS A 88 14.74 -10.18 -0.10
CA LYS A 88 15.10 -9.81 -1.46
C LYS A 88 16.35 -8.93 -1.51
N PRO A 89 17.20 -9.08 -2.53
CA PRO A 89 18.30 -8.15 -2.77
C PRO A 89 17.83 -6.71 -2.80
N GLY A 90 18.54 -5.81 -2.10
CA GLY A 90 18.19 -4.39 -2.06
C GLY A 90 17.03 -4.03 -1.13
N ALA A 91 16.41 -4.97 -0.40
CA ALA A 91 15.37 -4.66 0.59
C ALA A 91 15.84 -3.69 1.68
N GLN A 92 17.12 -3.74 2.04
CA GLN A 92 17.74 -2.84 3.03
C GLN A 92 18.27 -1.53 2.43
N SER A 93 18.00 -1.25 1.15
CA SER A 93 18.39 0.01 0.53
C SER A 93 17.69 1.19 1.21
N VAL A 94 18.31 2.37 1.17
CA VAL A 94 17.72 3.60 1.74
C VAL A 94 16.36 3.88 1.10
N GLY A 95 16.24 3.68 -0.21
CA GLY A 95 14.99 3.86 -0.95
C GLY A 95 13.87 2.92 -0.46
N ASN A 96 14.16 1.62 -0.32
CA ASN A 96 13.19 0.64 0.18
C ASN A 96 12.81 0.88 1.62
N ARG A 97 13.76 1.20 2.50
CA ARG A 97 13.46 1.52 3.90
C ARG A 97 12.57 2.77 4.03
N ALA A 98 12.84 3.82 3.25
CA ALA A 98 12.06 5.04 3.29
C ALA A 98 10.66 4.86 2.68
N ALA A 99 10.54 4.21 1.52
CA ALA A 99 9.25 3.86 0.92
C ALA A 99 8.44 2.92 1.84
N GLY A 100 9.09 1.91 2.40
CA GLY A 100 8.50 0.99 3.38
C GLY A 100 8.00 1.70 4.63
N ALA A 101 8.74 2.68 5.16
CA ALA A 101 8.28 3.51 6.27
C ALA A 101 7.02 4.33 5.92
N GLY A 102 6.95 4.88 4.70
CA GLY A 102 5.76 5.57 4.19
C GLY A 102 4.53 4.66 4.15
N TRP A 103 4.67 3.46 3.59
CA TRP A 103 3.60 2.46 3.53
C TRP A 103 3.21 1.91 4.90
N MET A 104 4.18 1.68 5.79
CA MET A 104 3.93 1.29 7.17
C MET A 104 3.13 2.37 7.89
N GLY A 105 3.51 3.65 7.74
CA GLY A 105 2.76 4.78 8.30
C GLY A 105 1.33 4.85 7.79
N ALA A 106 1.11 4.68 6.49
CA ALA A 106 -0.23 4.61 5.91
C ALA A 106 -1.03 3.43 6.46
N GLY A 107 -0.46 2.22 6.49
CA GLY A 107 -1.14 1.02 6.98
C GLY A 107 -1.51 1.10 8.47
N LEU A 108 -0.58 1.54 9.31
CA LEU A 108 -0.86 1.77 10.74
C LEU A 108 -1.88 2.88 10.94
N GLY A 109 -1.81 3.96 10.16
CA GLY A 109 -2.80 5.04 10.18
C GLY A 109 -4.20 4.54 9.86
N ILE A 110 -4.35 3.75 8.79
CA ILE A 110 -5.62 3.11 8.41
C ILE A 110 -6.13 2.21 9.55
N PHE A 111 -5.27 1.36 10.10
CA PHE A 111 -5.65 0.43 11.17
C PHE A 111 -6.10 1.18 12.44
N VAL A 112 -5.30 2.12 12.95
CA VAL A 112 -5.65 2.87 14.16
C VAL A 112 -6.92 3.71 13.94
N MET A 113 -7.11 4.29 12.75
CA MET A 113 -8.34 5.01 12.42
C MET A 113 -9.56 4.10 12.36
N SER A 114 -9.42 2.85 11.90
CA SER A 114 -10.52 1.88 11.95
C SER A 114 -10.96 1.58 13.40
N LEU A 115 -10.01 1.45 14.32
CA LEU A 115 -10.29 1.26 15.74
C LEU A 115 -10.98 2.50 16.34
N ALA A 116 -10.47 3.70 16.02
CA ALA A 116 -11.07 4.96 16.47
C ALA A 116 -12.51 5.11 15.97
N MET A 117 -12.78 4.79 14.70
CA MET A 117 -14.14 4.81 14.14
C MET A 117 -15.06 3.80 14.83
N GLY A 118 -14.56 2.61 15.17
CA GLY A 118 -15.31 1.63 15.97
C GLY A 118 -15.68 2.16 17.37
N VAL A 119 -14.74 2.83 18.04
CA VAL A 119 -15.00 3.48 19.34
C VAL A 119 -16.02 4.61 19.20
N ILE A 120 -15.91 5.44 18.16
CA ILE A 120 -16.88 6.51 17.87
C ILE A 120 -18.26 5.90 17.66
N GLY A 121 -18.40 4.91 16.77
CA GLY A 121 -19.68 4.28 16.47
C GLY A 121 -20.33 3.66 17.70
N TRP A 122 -19.54 3.02 18.57
CA TRP A 122 -20.03 2.51 19.85
C TRP A 122 -20.49 3.62 20.81
N LYS A 123 -19.80 4.76 20.86
CA LYS A 123 -20.16 5.88 21.74
C LYS A 123 -21.35 6.70 21.23
N THR A 124 -21.44 6.91 19.93
CA THR A 124 -22.48 7.75 19.30
C THR A 124 -23.69 6.95 18.83
N GLN A 125 -23.60 5.60 18.84
CA GLN A 125 -24.61 4.71 18.26
C GLN A 125 -24.90 5.07 16.79
N SER A 126 -23.85 5.46 16.05
CA SER A 126 -23.93 5.95 14.67
C SER A 126 -22.72 5.53 13.85
N ASP A 127 -22.97 4.98 12.67
CA ASP A 127 -21.93 4.53 11.74
C ASP A 127 -21.42 5.63 10.80
N THR A 128 -21.89 6.88 10.97
CA THR A 128 -21.53 8.00 10.08
C THR A 128 -20.02 8.23 10.00
N ALA A 129 -19.29 8.03 11.10
CA ALA A 129 -17.83 8.16 11.11
C ALA A 129 -17.13 7.13 10.19
N ALA A 130 -17.70 5.93 10.03
CA ALA A 130 -17.13 4.89 9.18
C ALA A 130 -17.32 5.18 7.68
N MET A 131 -18.29 6.03 7.31
CA MET A 131 -18.60 6.34 5.90
C MET A 131 -17.45 7.05 5.18
N ILE A 132 -16.60 7.80 5.89
CA ILE A 132 -15.44 8.48 5.29
C ILE A 132 -14.22 7.56 5.13
N PHE A 133 -14.27 6.34 5.67
CA PHE A 133 -13.12 5.45 5.74
C PHE A 133 -12.53 5.09 4.37
N PRO A 134 -13.31 4.75 3.32
CA PRO A 134 -12.78 4.59 1.97
C PRO A 134 -12.00 5.80 1.44
N SER A 135 -12.52 7.01 1.65
CA SER A 135 -11.87 8.27 1.25
C SER A 135 -10.57 8.51 2.01
N LEU A 136 -10.57 8.25 3.32
CA LEU A 136 -9.37 8.34 4.17
C LEU A 136 -8.26 7.41 3.68
N ILE A 137 -8.60 6.18 3.29
CA ILE A 137 -7.64 5.21 2.76
C ILE A 137 -6.97 5.74 1.49
N PHE A 138 -7.73 6.31 0.55
CA PHE A 138 -7.13 6.90 -0.65
C PHE A 138 -6.30 8.15 -0.37
N ALA A 139 -6.64 8.93 0.66
CA ALA A 139 -5.79 10.04 1.07
C ALA A 139 -4.41 9.54 1.54
N LEU A 140 -4.41 8.49 2.37
CA LEU A 140 -3.19 7.87 2.88
C LEU A 140 -2.40 7.11 1.80
N TYR A 141 -3.08 6.45 0.86
CA TYR A 141 -2.43 5.84 -0.31
C TYR A 141 -1.74 6.90 -1.16
N GLY A 142 -2.37 8.07 -1.37
CA GLY A 142 -1.76 9.17 -2.09
C GLY A 142 -0.44 9.60 -1.45
N SER A 143 -0.42 9.74 -0.12
CA SER A 143 0.78 10.06 0.64
C SER A 143 1.85 8.97 0.57
N ALA A 144 1.47 7.69 0.69
CA ALA A 144 2.41 6.57 0.59
C ALA A 144 3.05 6.48 -0.81
N TRP A 145 2.24 6.65 -1.86
CA TRP A 145 2.73 6.69 -3.25
C TRP A 145 3.64 7.90 -3.51
N ALA A 146 3.34 9.07 -2.95
CA ALA A 146 4.20 10.25 -3.07
C ALA A 146 5.58 10.02 -2.44
N VAL A 147 5.63 9.42 -1.24
CA VAL A 147 6.88 9.01 -0.59
C VAL A 147 7.61 7.99 -1.45
N SER A 148 6.92 6.94 -1.89
CA SER A 148 7.49 5.88 -2.74
C SER A 148 8.07 6.44 -4.05
N ALA A 149 7.36 7.35 -4.72
CA ALA A 149 7.80 8.01 -5.95
C ALA A 149 9.07 8.84 -5.72
N THR A 150 9.11 9.60 -4.63
CA THR A 150 10.23 10.48 -4.29
C THR A 150 11.47 9.67 -3.92
N MET A 151 11.30 8.59 -3.15
CA MET A 151 12.42 7.77 -2.67
C MET A 151 13.00 6.84 -3.73
N SER A 152 12.16 6.32 -4.62
CA SER A 152 12.59 5.44 -5.72
C SER A 152 13.04 6.18 -6.96
N GLY A 153 12.72 7.48 -7.08
CA GLY A 153 12.93 8.26 -8.32
C GLY A 153 11.99 7.86 -9.46
N GLN A 154 11.07 6.91 -9.25
CA GLN A 154 10.15 6.41 -10.27
C GLN A 154 8.94 7.34 -10.42
N LYS A 155 9.05 8.30 -11.35
CA LYS A 155 8.06 9.37 -11.56
C LYS A 155 6.64 8.86 -11.84
N TRP A 156 6.47 7.66 -12.40
CA TRP A 156 5.14 7.12 -12.70
C TRP A 156 4.28 6.93 -11.44
N GLN A 157 4.89 6.72 -10.27
CA GLN A 157 4.18 6.56 -9.00
C GLN A 157 3.53 7.87 -8.53
N TRP A 158 3.98 9.04 -9.01
CA TRP A 158 3.27 10.30 -8.75
C TRP A 158 1.88 10.34 -9.38
N TYR A 159 1.67 9.65 -10.52
CA TYR A 159 0.33 9.54 -11.09
C TYR A 159 -0.61 8.75 -10.18
N LEU A 160 -0.11 7.72 -9.49
CA LEU A 160 -0.88 6.98 -8.50
C LEU A 160 -1.20 7.84 -7.27
N ALA A 161 -0.23 8.65 -6.83
CA ALA A 161 -0.40 9.55 -5.70
C ALA A 161 -1.52 10.57 -5.97
N ILE A 162 -1.40 11.28 -7.09
CA ILE A 162 -2.38 12.28 -7.54
C ILE A 162 -3.73 11.61 -7.79
N GLY A 163 -3.74 10.45 -8.45
CA GLY A 163 -4.97 9.68 -8.69
C GLY A 163 -5.69 9.29 -7.40
N SER A 164 -4.95 8.87 -6.37
CA SER A 164 -5.52 8.51 -5.06
C SER A 164 -6.10 9.75 -4.36
N TRP A 165 -5.40 10.89 -4.38
CA TRP A 165 -5.91 12.13 -3.80
C TRP A 165 -7.12 12.71 -4.55
N ILE A 166 -7.21 12.52 -5.87
CA ILE A 166 -8.42 12.85 -6.64
C ILE A 166 -9.55 11.88 -6.29
N ALA A 167 -9.25 10.59 -6.11
CA ALA A 167 -10.23 9.61 -5.70
C ALA A 167 -10.82 9.88 -4.31
N THR A 168 -10.05 10.45 -3.38
CA THR A 168 -10.52 10.80 -2.02
C THR A 168 -11.85 11.59 -2.01
N PRO A 169 -11.95 12.80 -2.61
CA PRO A 169 -13.20 13.55 -2.65
C PRO A 169 -14.25 12.91 -3.57
N LEU A 170 -13.86 12.20 -4.63
CA LEU A 170 -14.81 11.51 -5.50
C LEU A 170 -15.54 10.38 -4.79
N ILE A 171 -14.84 9.61 -3.95
CA ILE A 171 -15.46 8.58 -3.12
C ILE A 171 -16.32 9.20 -2.02
N ALA A 172 -15.88 10.32 -1.44
CA ALA A 172 -16.66 11.02 -0.42
C ALA A 172 -17.99 11.54 -0.99
N PHE A 173 -17.99 11.98 -2.25
CA PHE A 173 -19.19 12.41 -2.96
C PHE A 173 -20.22 11.28 -3.14
N LEU A 174 -19.78 10.02 -3.10
CA LEU A 174 -20.65 8.84 -3.25
C LEU A 174 -21.22 8.32 -1.92
N ILE A 175 -20.92 8.96 -0.78
CA ILE A 175 -21.42 8.53 0.53
C ILE A 175 -22.96 8.43 0.51
N GLY A 176 -23.47 7.32 1.04
CA GLY A 176 -24.91 7.00 1.05
C GLY A 176 -25.41 6.33 -0.24
N SER A 177 -24.54 6.14 -1.24
CA SER A 177 -24.83 5.35 -2.43
C SER A 177 -24.02 4.05 -2.43
N PRO A 178 -24.61 2.90 -2.80
CA PRO A 178 -23.87 1.65 -2.98
C PRO A 178 -22.70 1.78 -3.97
N LEU A 179 -22.80 2.71 -4.94
CA LEU A 179 -21.74 3.00 -5.92
C LEU A 179 -20.42 3.39 -5.27
N MET A 180 -20.43 3.91 -4.04
CA MET A 180 -19.22 4.17 -3.26
C MET A 180 -18.34 2.92 -3.16
N TRP A 181 -18.93 1.75 -2.92
CA TRP A 181 -18.22 0.49 -2.75
C TRP A 181 -17.62 -0.03 -4.06
N LEU A 182 -18.30 0.16 -5.20
CA LEU A 182 -17.72 -0.13 -6.51
C LEU A 182 -16.59 0.83 -6.87
N GLY A 183 -16.77 2.12 -6.62
CA GLY A 183 -15.71 3.12 -6.81
C GLY A 183 -14.49 2.80 -5.94
N TYR A 184 -14.73 2.39 -4.69
CA TYR A 184 -13.68 1.98 -3.77
C TYR A 184 -12.96 0.70 -4.24
N ALA A 185 -13.69 -0.33 -4.68
CA ALA A 185 -13.11 -1.53 -5.25
C ALA A 185 -12.24 -1.22 -6.49
N ALA A 186 -12.76 -0.39 -7.41
CA ALA A 186 -12.03 0.04 -8.59
C ALA A 186 -10.73 0.78 -8.23
N GLY A 187 -10.79 1.68 -7.25
CA GLY A 187 -9.60 2.39 -6.76
C GLY A 187 -8.62 1.47 -6.03
N LEU A 188 -9.07 0.47 -5.28
CA LEU A 188 -8.18 -0.54 -4.68
C LEU A 188 -7.47 -1.37 -5.76
N PHE A 189 -8.16 -1.74 -6.84
CA PHE A 189 -7.51 -2.41 -7.95
C PHE A 189 -6.53 -1.50 -8.68
N LEU A 190 -6.91 -0.25 -8.95
CA LEU A 190 -6.08 0.70 -9.68
C LEU A 190 -4.85 1.18 -8.90
N PHE A 191 -5.00 1.43 -7.60
CA PHE A 191 -3.96 2.07 -6.77
C PHE A 191 -3.21 1.10 -5.85
N ALA A 192 -3.65 -0.16 -5.72
CA ALA A 192 -2.89 -1.19 -5.00
C ALA A 192 -2.59 -2.42 -5.87
N LEU A 193 -3.61 -3.07 -6.45
CA LEU A 193 -3.40 -4.32 -7.18
C LEU A 193 -2.51 -4.16 -8.42
N VAL A 194 -2.93 -3.29 -9.35
CA VAL A 194 -2.21 -3.04 -10.60
C VAL A 194 -0.76 -2.60 -10.35
N PRO A 195 -0.49 -1.55 -9.55
CA PRO A 195 0.88 -1.15 -9.29
C PRO A 195 1.65 -2.19 -8.47
N GLY A 196 1.00 -2.96 -7.60
CA GLY A 196 1.61 -4.11 -6.92
C GLY A 196 2.14 -5.16 -7.91
N LEU A 197 1.37 -5.48 -8.97
CA LEU A 197 1.80 -6.38 -10.04
C LEU A 197 2.96 -5.79 -10.85
N ILE A 198 2.94 -4.49 -11.11
CA ILE A 198 4.03 -3.79 -11.80
C ILE A 198 5.32 -3.89 -10.97
N LEU A 199 5.26 -3.61 -9.67
CA LEU A 199 6.40 -3.70 -8.76
C LEU A 199 6.93 -5.13 -8.67
N MET A 200 6.06 -6.14 -8.53
CA MET A 200 6.48 -7.55 -8.49
C MET A 200 7.26 -7.98 -9.74
N ARG A 201 6.95 -7.41 -10.92
CA ARG A 201 7.69 -7.69 -12.16
C ARG A 201 9.06 -7.02 -12.21
N GLN A 202 9.28 -5.98 -11.40
CA GLN A 202 10.53 -5.24 -11.30
C GLN A 202 11.43 -5.76 -10.16
N GLU A 203 10.86 -6.54 -9.24
CA GLU A 203 11.60 -7.09 -8.10
C GLU A 203 12.70 -8.06 -8.57
N PRO A 204 13.89 -8.04 -7.94
CA PRO A 204 14.94 -9.00 -8.24
C PRO A 204 14.47 -10.42 -7.91
N ALA A 205 14.89 -11.38 -8.74
CA ALA A 205 14.71 -12.80 -8.46
C ALA A 205 15.39 -13.16 -7.14
N GLU A 206 14.79 -14.08 -6.38
CA GLU A 206 15.46 -14.65 -5.22
C GLU A 206 16.76 -15.30 -5.71
N VAL A 207 17.89 -14.93 -5.09
CA VAL A 207 19.15 -15.62 -5.34
C VAL A 207 18.96 -17.02 -4.76
N VAL A 208 18.87 -18.01 -5.64
CA VAL A 208 18.84 -19.43 -5.30
C VAL A 208 20.22 -19.85 -4.80
#